data_AF-A0A3E1P3E1-F1
#
_entry.id   AF-A0A3E1P3E1-F1
#
_cell.length_a   1.000
_cell.length_b   1.000
_cell.length_c   1.000
_cell.angle_alpha   90.00
_cell.angle_beta   90.00
_cell.angle_gamma   90.00
#
_symmetry.space_group_name_H-M   'P 1'
#
loop_
_entity.id
_entity.type
_entity.pdbx_description
1 polymer ?
#
loop_
_entity_poly.entity_id
_entity_poly.type
_entity_poly.pdbx_seq_one_letter_code
_entity_poly.pdbx_strand_id
1 'polypeptide(L)'
;MNMQEESIFDKEFERSLLVRRKKIMPFLLKVYIWMGIALGIVLGLILFPSIPDKEQPGIAFYLSALGFAIAMVGLYILKYVLLLLEVKSAIRWNWWVGGFWNLFLILVFVNAEPDYYIYIIVQLVVSVPYWVMLFKMQRKWEHEAVSRRRFKFNFNEQKN
;
A
#
# COMPACT_ATOMS: atom_id res chain seq x y z
N MET A 1 -5.78 -33.67 16.45
CA MET A 1 -5.57 -33.03 15.14
C MET A 1 -6.92 -32.56 14.64
N ASN A 2 -7.23 -31.27 14.76
CA ASN A 2 -8.49 -30.73 14.25
C ASN A 2 -8.30 -30.42 12.76
N MET A 3 -8.90 -31.24 11.90
CA MET A 3 -9.05 -30.90 10.49
C MET A 3 -10.11 -29.81 10.42
N GLN A 4 -9.66 -28.58 10.22
CA GLN A 4 -10.52 -27.47 9.81
C GLN A 4 -11.03 -27.84 8.42
N GLU A 5 -12.25 -28.36 8.34
CA GLU A 5 -12.97 -28.40 7.07
C GLU A 5 -13.08 -26.96 6.58
N GLU A 6 -12.28 -26.61 5.56
CA GLU A 6 -12.43 -25.36 4.83
C GLU A 6 -13.83 -25.35 4.21
N SER A 7 -14.77 -24.73 4.92
CA SER A 7 -16.17 -24.64 4.51
C SER A 7 -16.27 -24.04 3.12
N ILE A 8 -16.93 -24.74 2.21
CA ILE A 8 -17.22 -24.30 0.84
C ILE A 8 -17.94 -22.94 0.85
N PHE A 9 -18.71 -22.67 1.92
CA PHE A 9 -19.35 -21.37 2.16
C PHE A 9 -18.36 -20.24 2.41
N ASP A 10 -17.22 -20.48 3.06
CA ASP A 10 -16.22 -19.45 3.28
C ASP A 10 -15.58 -19.03 1.95
N LYS A 11 -15.28 -19.98 1.06
CA LYS A 11 -14.72 -19.68 -0.27
C LYS A 11 -15.71 -18.91 -1.15
N GLU A 12 -16.99 -19.28 -1.15
CA GLU A 12 -18.02 -18.57 -1.91
C GLU A 12 -18.32 -17.17 -1.34
N PHE A 13 -18.34 -17.06 0.00
CA PHE A 13 -18.50 -15.78 0.68
C PHE A 13 -17.32 -14.85 0.39
N GLU A 14 -16.08 -15.35 0.47
CA GLU A 14 -14.89 -14.60 0.09
C GLU A 14 -14.88 -14.20 -1.39
N ARG A 15 -15.31 -15.09 -2.29
CA ARG A 15 -15.42 -14.79 -3.72
C ARG A 15 -16.47 -13.69 -3.98
N SER A 16 -17.61 -13.75 -3.30
CA SER A 16 -18.66 -12.71 -3.39
C SER A 16 -18.21 -11.36 -2.81
N LEU A 17 -17.37 -11.38 -1.77
CA LEU A 17 -16.74 -10.19 -1.19
C LEU A 17 -15.69 -9.58 -2.14
N LEU A 18 -14.88 -10.41 -2.81
CA LEU A 18 -13.88 -9.99 -3.80
C LEU A 18 -14.52 -9.34 -5.02
N VAL A 19 -15.57 -9.93 -5.59
CA VAL A 19 -16.31 -9.37 -6.74
C VAL A 19 -16.92 -7.99 -6.41
N ARG A 20 -17.33 -7.79 -5.15
CA ARG A 20 -17.89 -6.50 -4.70
C ARG A 20 -16.82 -5.42 -4.51
N ARG A 21 -15.66 -5.75 -3.94
CA ARG A 21 -14.56 -4.77 -3.72
C ARG A 21 -14.08 -4.13 -5.03
N LYS A 22 -14.02 -4.93 -6.10
CA LYS A 22 -13.67 -4.49 -7.47
C LYS A 22 -14.59 -3.40 -8.03
N LYS A 23 -15.84 -3.35 -7.58
CA LYS A 23 -16.84 -2.35 -7.97
C LYS A 23 -16.75 -1.06 -7.13
N ILE A 24 -16.11 -1.11 -5.96
CA ILE A 24 -16.06 0.00 -5.01
C ILE A 24 -14.76 0.81 -5.14
N MET A 25 -13.70 0.26 -5.76
CA MET A 25 -12.45 1.01 -5.96
C MET A 25 -12.71 2.23 -6.88
N PRO A 26 -12.67 3.46 -6.34
CA PRO A 26 -13.00 4.65 -7.12
C PRO A 26 -11.90 4.90 -8.15
N PHE A 27 -12.28 5.38 -9.34
CA PHE A 27 -11.35 5.68 -10.43
C PHE A 27 -10.19 6.58 -9.97
N LEU A 28 -10.48 7.59 -9.14
CA LEU A 28 -9.47 8.46 -8.55
C LEU A 28 -8.40 7.70 -7.77
N LEU A 29 -8.77 6.68 -6.98
CA LEU A 29 -7.78 5.90 -6.23
C LEU A 29 -6.86 5.12 -7.16
N LYS A 30 -7.37 4.63 -8.30
CA LYS A 30 -6.53 3.99 -9.33
C LYS A 30 -5.52 4.97 -9.92
N VAL A 31 -5.93 6.21 -10.19
CA VAL A 31 -5.01 7.28 -10.65
C VAL A 31 -3.91 7.52 -9.63
N TYR A 32 -4.25 7.63 -8.34
CA TYR A 32 -3.26 7.82 -7.27
C TYR A 32 -2.31 6.62 -7.11
N ILE A 33 -2.79 5.39 -7.30
CA ILE A 33 -1.95 4.18 -7.31
C ILE A 33 -0.95 4.27 -8.47
N TRP A 34 -1.41 4.58 -9.68
CA TRP A 34 -0.52 4.70 -10.85
C TRP A 34 0.50 5.83 -10.68
N MET A 35 0.09 6.98 -10.14
CA MET A 35 1.00 8.06 -9.76
C MET A 35 2.01 7.60 -8.72
N GLY A 36 1.58 6.84 -7.71
CA GLY A 36 2.45 6.26 -6.69
C GLY A 36 3.50 5.33 -7.28
N ILE A 37 3.11 4.46 -8.22
CA ILE A 37 4.02 3.57 -8.95
C ILE A 37 5.01 4.40 -9.78
N ALA A 38 4.54 5.40 -10.52
CA ALA A 38 5.39 6.28 -11.32
C ALA A 38 6.43 7.01 -10.45
N LEU A 39 6.03 7.55 -9.30
CA LEU A 39 6.95 8.15 -8.33
C LEU A 39 7.97 7.14 -7.80
N GLY A 40 7.56 5.89 -7.58
CA GLY A 40 8.46 4.81 -7.16
C GLY A 40 9.52 4.48 -8.22
N ILE A 41 9.14 4.50 -9.50
CA ILE A 41 10.07 4.29 -10.62
C ILE A 41 11.06 5.47 -10.70
N VAL A 42 10.55 6.71 -10.63
CA VAL A 42 11.40 7.92 -10.61
C VAL A 42 12.39 7.86 -9.46
N LEU A 43 11.96 7.44 -8.27
CA LEU A 43 12.86 7.25 -7.14
C LEU A 43 13.94 6.21 -7.42
N GLY A 44 13.57 5.07 -8.01
CA GLY A 44 14.54 4.05 -8.40
C GLY A 44 15.61 4.64 -9.31
N LEU A 45 15.22 5.46 -10.29
CA LEU A 45 16.15 6.14 -11.20
C LEU A 45 17.04 7.17 -10.51
N ILE A 46 16.58 7.82 -9.42
CA ILE A 46 17.38 8.77 -8.64
C ILE A 46 18.34 8.04 -7.71
N LEU A 47 17.90 6.98 -7.04
CA LEU A 47 18.73 6.24 -6.07
C LEU A 47 19.81 5.39 -6.75
N PHE A 48 19.58 4.92 -7.98
CA PHE A 48 20.52 4.06 -8.70
C PHE A 48 21.89 4.71 -9.00
N PRO A 49 21.98 5.96 -9.51
CA PRO A 49 23.25 6.63 -9.76
C PRO A 49 23.85 7.31 -8.52
N SER A 50 23.10 7.45 -7.42
CA SER A 50 23.52 8.23 -6.25
C SER A 50 24.48 7.50 -5.30
N ILE A 51 25.16 6.45 -5.77
CA ILE A 51 26.19 5.78 -4.96
C ILE A 51 27.40 6.71 -4.98
N PRO A 52 27.78 7.31 -3.84
CA PRO A 52 28.88 8.26 -3.82
C PRO A 52 30.16 7.57 -4.27
N ASP A 53 30.92 8.26 -5.11
CA ASP A 53 32.34 8.00 -5.40
C ASP A 53 33.15 8.20 -4.11
N LYS A 54 32.92 7.36 -3.10
CA LYS A 54 33.89 7.19 -2.04
C LYS A 54 35.03 6.40 -2.61
N GLU A 55 36.25 6.79 -2.29
CA GLU A 55 37.47 6.11 -2.73
C GLU A 55 37.36 4.60 -2.48
N GLN A 56 37.18 3.85 -3.56
CA GLN A 56 37.13 2.38 -3.65
C GLN A 56 36.12 1.67 -2.72
N PRO A 57 34.81 1.76 -2.96
CA PRO A 57 33.85 0.88 -2.31
C PRO A 57 34.03 -0.52 -2.92
N GLY A 58 34.21 -1.56 -2.09
CA GLY A 58 34.30 -2.93 -2.59
C GLY A 58 33.04 -3.36 -3.34
N ILE A 59 33.15 -4.34 -4.24
CA ILE A 59 32.02 -4.91 -5.00
C ILE A 59 30.84 -5.31 -4.08
N ALA A 60 31.12 -5.80 -2.88
CA ALA A 60 30.12 -6.15 -1.88
C ALA A 60 29.27 -4.95 -1.41
N PHE A 61 29.85 -3.74 -1.36
CA PHE A 61 29.11 -2.52 -1.03
C PHE A 61 28.15 -2.16 -2.16
N TYR A 62 28.59 -2.22 -3.41
CA TYR A 62 27.73 -1.95 -4.56
C TYR A 62 26.58 -2.95 -4.67
N LEU A 63 26.85 -4.25 -4.48
CA LEU A 63 25.81 -5.28 -4.51
C LEU A 63 24.80 -5.10 -3.36
N SER A 64 25.26 -4.72 -2.16
CA SER A 64 24.36 -4.49 -1.02
C SER A 64 23.55 -3.20 -1.18
N ALA A 65 24.15 -2.11 -1.68
CA ALA A 65 23.46 -0.87 -2.00
C ALA A 65 22.41 -1.07 -3.10
N LEU A 66 22.76 -1.81 -4.17
CA LEU A 66 21.85 -2.18 -5.24
C LEU A 66 20.69 -3.03 -4.73
N GLY A 67 20.98 -4.06 -3.93
CA GLY A 67 19.98 -4.91 -3.30
C GLY A 67 19.03 -4.10 -2.40
N PHE A 68 19.57 -3.16 -1.63
CA PHE A 68 18.78 -2.27 -0.79
C PHE A 68 17.88 -1.33 -1.60
N ALA A 69 18.39 -0.72 -2.67
CA ALA A 69 17.61 0.15 -3.54
C ALA A 69 16.46 -0.61 -4.21
N ILE A 70 16.73 -1.80 -4.76
CA ILE A 70 15.71 -2.68 -5.36
C ILE A 70 14.68 -3.09 -4.31
N ALA A 71 15.10 -3.47 -3.10
CA ALA A 71 14.20 -3.86 -2.03
C ALA A 71 13.30 -2.69 -1.60
N MET A 72 13.86 -1.49 -1.44
CA MET A 72 13.09 -0.31 -1.01
C MET A 72 12.09 0.14 -2.06
N VAL A 73 12.52 0.26 -3.33
CA VAL A 73 11.62 0.60 -4.44
C VAL A 73 10.58 -0.50 -4.65
N GLY A 74 11.00 -1.76 -4.56
CA GLY A 74 10.13 -2.93 -4.66
C GLY A 74 9.03 -2.92 -3.60
N LEU A 75 9.38 -2.71 -2.32
CA LEU A 75 8.41 -2.61 -1.23
C LEU A 75 7.44 -1.43 -1.42
N TYR A 76 7.97 -0.29 -1.89
CA TYR A 76 7.17 0.89 -2.16
C TYR A 76 6.17 0.66 -3.31
N ILE A 77 6.56 0.01 -4.40
CA ILE A 77 5.66 -0.33 -5.50
C ILE A 77 4.68 -1.43 -5.08
N LEU A 78 5.16 -2.43 -4.34
CA LEU A 78 4.38 -3.59 -3.90
C LEU A 78 3.16 -3.15 -3.07
N LYS A 79 3.26 -2.11 -2.24
CA LYS A 79 2.11 -1.61 -1.48
C LYS A 79 0.97 -1.14 -2.40
N TYR A 80 1.29 -0.55 -3.57
CA TYR A 80 0.30 -0.11 -4.55
C TYR A 80 -0.27 -1.30 -5.32
N VAL A 81 0.58 -2.25 -5.69
CA VAL A 81 0.17 -3.48 -6.39
C VAL A 81 -0.74 -4.34 -5.52
N LEU A 82 -0.40 -4.55 -4.24
CA LEU A 82 -1.26 -5.29 -3.30
C LEU A 82 -2.62 -4.64 -3.12
N LEU A 83 -2.68 -3.30 -3.22
CA LEU A 83 -3.93 -2.57 -3.16
C LEU A 83 -4.75 -2.76 -4.44
N LEU A 84 -4.11 -2.79 -5.63
CA LEU A 84 -4.75 -3.16 -6.90
C LEU A 84 -5.28 -4.60 -6.90
N LEU A 85 -4.59 -5.51 -6.22
CA LEU A 85 -5.02 -6.91 -6.05
C LEU A 85 -6.09 -7.08 -4.96
N GLU A 86 -6.50 -6.00 -4.29
CA GLU A 86 -7.58 -5.97 -3.29
C GLU A 86 -7.44 -7.00 -2.16
N VAL A 87 -6.19 -7.36 -1.83
CA VAL A 87 -5.88 -8.32 -0.77
C VAL A 87 -6.44 -7.79 0.55
N LYS A 88 -7.09 -8.64 1.35
CA LYS A 88 -7.73 -8.26 2.63
C LYS A 88 -6.76 -7.57 3.60
N SER A 89 -5.48 -7.93 3.51
CA SER A 89 -4.39 -7.34 4.30
C SER A 89 -3.70 -6.15 3.62
N ALA A 90 -4.04 -5.78 2.38
CA ALA A 90 -3.39 -4.70 1.64
C ALA A 90 -3.54 -3.34 2.30
N ILE A 91 -4.68 -3.07 2.95
CA ILE A 91 -4.90 -1.82 3.69
C ILE A 91 -3.96 -1.75 4.89
N ARG A 92 -3.92 -2.80 5.73
CA ARG A 92 -3.01 -2.85 6.89
C ARG A 92 -1.55 -2.78 6.46
N TRP A 93 -1.17 -3.47 5.39
CA TRP A 93 0.17 -3.39 4.82
C TRP A 93 0.51 -1.98 4.34
N ASN A 94 -0.43 -1.27 3.71
CA ASN A 94 -0.22 0.13 3.33
C ASN A 94 -0.04 1.05 4.52
N TRP A 95 -0.74 0.81 5.63
CA TRP A 95 -0.53 1.57 6.87
C TRP A 95 0.90 1.43 7.39
N TRP A 96 1.41 0.20 7.45
CA TRP A 96 2.78 -0.06 7.89
C TRP A 96 3.83 0.48 6.94
N VAL A 97 3.78 0.07 5.66
CA VAL A 97 4.79 0.45 4.67
C VAL A 97 4.72 1.94 4.38
N GLY A 98 3.53 2.51 4.25
CA GLY A 98 3.37 3.94 4.04
C GLY A 98 3.82 4.76 5.25
N GLY A 99 3.52 4.32 6.47
CA GLY A 99 3.93 5.01 7.70
C GLY A 99 5.45 5.02 7.83
N PHE A 100 6.06 3.84 7.68
CA PHE A 100 7.52 3.70 7.59
C PHE A 100 8.11 4.57 6.49
N TRP A 101 7.46 4.63 5.32
CA TRP A 101 7.92 5.44 4.20
C TRP A 101 7.91 6.94 4.47
N ASN A 102 6.83 7.47 5.05
CA ASN A 102 6.78 8.89 5.41
C ASN A 102 7.84 9.24 6.46
N LEU A 103 8.06 8.35 7.45
CA LEU A 103 9.13 8.54 8.43
C LEU A 103 10.50 8.55 7.75
N PHE A 104 10.75 7.60 6.85
CA PHE A 104 11.98 7.54 6.05
C PHE A 104 12.18 8.84 5.24
N LEU A 105 11.15 9.34 4.56
CA LEU A 105 11.22 10.59 3.81
C LEU A 105 11.52 11.80 4.70
N ILE A 106 10.98 11.85 5.92
CA ILE A 106 11.29 12.92 6.88
C ILE A 106 12.76 12.84 7.31
N LEU A 107 13.27 11.64 7.59
CA LEU A 107 14.68 11.45 7.96
C LEU A 107 15.62 11.84 6.82
N VAL A 108 15.28 11.48 5.59
CA VAL A 108 16.01 11.90 4.40
C VAL A 108 15.93 13.41 4.22
N PHE A 109 14.75 14.03 4.38
CA PHE A 109 14.58 15.48 4.26
C PHE A 109 15.52 16.28 5.18
N VAL A 110 15.71 15.83 6.42
CA VAL A 110 16.59 16.49 7.40
C VAL A 110 18.08 16.37 7.02
N ASN A 111 18.46 15.33 6.28
CA ASN A 111 19.87 15.02 5.96
C ASN A 111 20.22 15.20 4.47
N ALA A 112 19.25 15.48 3.61
CA ALA A 112 19.44 15.52 2.17
C ALA A 112 19.90 16.90 1.70
N GLU A 113 20.58 16.90 0.55
CA GLU A 113 20.92 18.11 -0.19
C GLU A 113 19.67 18.77 -0.78
N PRO A 114 19.70 20.10 -1.02
CA PRO A 114 18.55 20.86 -1.49
C PRO A 114 17.90 20.33 -2.77
N ASP A 115 18.70 19.71 -3.64
CA ASP A 115 18.28 19.17 -4.93
C ASP A 115 17.21 18.07 -4.80
N TYR A 116 17.20 17.36 -3.66
CA TYR A 116 16.23 16.29 -3.39
C TYR A 116 14.94 16.78 -2.72
N TYR A 117 14.90 18.02 -2.22
CA TYR A 117 13.76 18.53 -1.46
C TYR A 117 12.48 18.62 -2.29
N ILE A 118 12.59 19.02 -3.55
CA ILE A 118 11.42 19.13 -4.45
C ILE A 118 10.76 17.76 -4.61
N TYR A 119 11.55 16.71 -4.83
CA TYR A 119 11.04 15.35 -4.94
C TYR A 119 10.35 14.89 -3.65
N ILE A 120 10.97 15.13 -2.49
CA ILE A 120 10.42 14.75 -1.18
C ILE A 120 9.11 15.49 -0.90
N ILE A 121 9.05 16.79 -1.17
CA ILE A 121 7.85 17.61 -0.98
C ILE A 121 6.71 17.11 -1.88
N VAL A 122 6.98 16.87 -3.17
CA VAL A 122 5.98 16.32 -4.10
C VAL A 122 5.45 14.98 -3.59
N GLN A 123 6.34 14.12 -3.09
CA GLN A 123 5.95 12.80 -2.60
C GLN A 123 5.08 12.90 -1.34
N LEU A 124 5.39 13.81 -0.41
CA LEU A 124 4.56 14.08 0.77
C LEU A 124 3.19 14.65 0.39
N VAL A 125 3.15 15.63 -0.52
CA VAL A 125 1.91 16.27 -0.98
C VAL A 125 0.99 15.27 -1.69
N VAL A 126 1.54 14.33 -2.47
CA VAL A 126 0.76 13.26 -3.13
C VAL A 126 0.35 12.18 -2.13
N SER A 127 1.15 11.92 -1.10
CA SER A 127 0.87 10.94 -0.05
C SER A 127 -0.39 11.32 0.72
N VAL A 128 -0.51 12.57 1.20
CA VAL A 128 -1.66 13.01 2.03
C VAL A 128 -3.05 12.67 1.45
N PRO A 129 -3.41 13.08 0.20
CA PRO A 129 -4.70 12.74 -0.38
C PRO A 129 -4.87 11.23 -0.61
N TYR A 130 -3.79 10.51 -0.92
CA TYR A 130 -3.82 9.05 -1.02
C TYR A 130 -4.25 8.40 0.31
N TRP A 131 -3.67 8.82 1.43
CA TRP A 131 -4.03 8.31 2.76
C TRP A 131 -5.48 8.61 3.14
N VAL A 132 -5.95 9.83 2.85
CA VAL A 132 -7.35 10.21 3.10
C VAL A 132 -8.31 9.31 2.31
N MET A 133 -8.00 9.03 1.04
CA MET A 133 -8.82 8.13 0.22
C MET A 133 -8.76 6.69 0.72
N LEU A 134 -7.58 6.22 1.15
CA LEU A 134 -7.40 4.88 1.70
C LEU A 134 -8.19 4.69 3.00
N PHE A 135 -8.21 5.69 3.88
CA PHE A 135 -9.03 5.69 5.10
C PHE A 135 -10.54 5.69 4.78
N LYS A 136 -10.97 6.50 3.81
CA LYS A 136 -12.37 6.47 3.33
C LYS A 136 -12.75 5.10 2.77
N MET A 137 -11.84 4.43 2.06
CA MET A 137 -12.08 3.08 1.53
C MET A 137 -12.18 2.05 2.65
N GLN A 138 -11.26 2.09 3.62
CA GLN A 138 -11.30 1.23 4.80
C GLN A 138 -12.64 1.38 5.55
N ARG A 139 -13.05 2.63 5.81
CA ARG A 139 -14.31 2.93 6.50
C ARG A 139 -15.54 2.45 5.73
N LYS A 140 -15.54 2.57 4.39
CA LYS A 140 -16.61 2.01 3.55
C LYS A 140 -16.64 0.48 3.63
N TRP A 141 -15.49 -0.18 3.56
CA TRP A 141 -15.40 -1.64 3.65
C TRP A 141 -15.84 -2.17 5.02
N GLU A 142 -15.54 -1.45 6.09
CA GLU A 142 -15.96 -1.81 7.45
C GLU A 142 -17.47 -1.54 7.67
N HIS A 143 -18.00 -0.39 7.27
CA HIS A 143 -19.44 -0.07 7.47
C HIS A 143 -20.39 -0.88 6.57
N GLU A 144 -20.03 -1.16 5.32
CA GLU A 144 -20.86 -2.03 4.47
C GLU A 144 -20.94 -3.46 5.03
N ALA A 145 -19.84 -3.96 5.61
CA ALA A 145 -19.82 -5.25 6.29
C ALA A 145 -20.68 -5.27 7.56
N VAL A 146 -20.75 -4.17 8.31
CA VAL A 146 -21.57 -4.05 9.53
C VAL A 146 -23.06 -3.86 9.23
N SER A 147 -23.43 -3.12 8.19
CA SER A 147 -24.84 -2.88 7.82
C SER A 147 -25.62 -4.19 7.58
N ARG A 148 -24.96 -5.21 7.03
CA ARG A 148 -25.58 -6.52 6.77
C ARG A 148 -25.77 -7.38 8.02
N ARG A 149 -24.95 -7.22 9.06
CA ARG A 149 -25.21 -7.92 10.34
C ARG A 149 -26.52 -7.43 10.94
N ARG A 150 -26.76 -6.12 10.89
CA ARG A 150 -28.00 -5.53 11.41
C ARG A 150 -29.22 -5.96 10.61
N PHE A 151 -29.11 -6.05 9.28
CA PHE A 151 -30.19 -6.54 8.43
C PHE A 151 -30.49 -8.04 8.64
N LYS A 152 -29.45 -8.87 8.80
CA LYS A 152 -29.61 -10.32 9.06
C LYS A 152 -30.14 -10.62 10.46
N PHE A 153 -29.79 -9.78 11.44
CA PHE A 153 -30.33 -9.85 12.80
C PHE A 153 -31.82 -9.52 12.83
N ASN A 154 -32.24 -8.41 12.21
CA ASN A 154 -33.65 -8.01 12.14
C ASN A 154 -34.50 -8.99 11.33
N PHE A 155 -33.96 -9.62 10.28
CA PHE A 155 -34.70 -10.61 9.49
C PHE A 155 -34.93 -11.93 10.26
N ASN A 156 -34.03 -12.27 11.19
CA ASN A 156 -34.21 -13.43 12.06
C ASN A 156 -35.16 -13.14 13.24
N GLU A 157 -35.22 -11.90 13.73
CA GLU A 157 -36.23 -11.48 14.73
C GLU A 157 -37.65 -11.48 14.17
N GLN A 158 -37.85 -11.22 12.87
CA GLN A 158 -39.18 -11.29 12.24
C GLN A 158 -39.66 -12.71 11.91
N LYS A 159 -38.84 -13.73 12.14
CA LYS A 159 -39.15 -15.13 11.84
C LYS A 159 -39.36 -16.01 13.08
N ASN A 160 -39.20 -15.45 14.27
CA ASN A 160 -39.59 -16.05 15.56
C ASN A 160 -40.80 -15.30 16.12
#